data_AF-A0A425DQ21-F1
#
_entry.id   AF-A0A425DQ21-F1
#
_cell.length_a   1.000
_cell.length_b   1.000
_cell.length_c   1.000
_cell.angle_alpha   90.00
_cell.angle_beta   90.00
_cell.angle_gamma   90.00
#
_symmetry.space_group_name_H-M   'P 1'
#
loop_
_entity.id
_entity.type
_entity.pdbx_description
1 polymer ?
#
loop_
_entity_poly.entity_id
_entity_poly.type
_entity_poly.pdbx_seq_one_letter_code
_entity_poly.pdbx_strand_id
1 'polypeptide(L)'
;MSVQPAATVLPTKPRHRPTLTQKIDVVRLAERTTVRHAAVTAGYSESSVREWIRDKPSLLGFQGSKTRKKNARPTGAKPIIPDSADLVTYLKDLRREEKAVTSSHMMQFLRAGHMAWIQDYMATRASGYNSLLRLLQKFADRHGFSKQRVCRQKKTQQDLEETRLAFGKQFHADHPDVALDCLYNADETGIQYMCPSTI
;
A
#
# COMPACT_ATOMS: atom_id res chain seq x y z
N MET A 1 -35.81 -4.92 -44.11
CA MET A 1 -34.68 -4.76 -43.17
C MET A 1 -35.24 -4.13 -41.90
N SER A 2 -35.55 -4.92 -40.87
CA SER A 2 -36.04 -4.38 -39.59
C SER A 2 -34.86 -3.94 -38.74
N VAL A 3 -34.82 -2.64 -38.41
CA VAL A 3 -33.86 -2.07 -37.47
C VAL A 3 -34.40 -2.31 -36.06
N GLN A 4 -33.66 -3.06 -35.22
CA GLN A 4 -33.97 -3.20 -33.79
C GLN A 4 -33.64 -1.89 -33.06
N PRO A 5 -34.45 -1.44 -32.09
CA PRO A 5 -34.15 -0.23 -31.33
C PRO A 5 -33.00 -0.46 -30.34
N ALA A 6 -32.12 0.52 -30.24
CA ALA A 6 -30.98 0.51 -29.34
C ALA A 6 -31.43 0.46 -27.87
N ALA A 7 -30.89 -0.49 -27.12
CA ALA A 7 -31.13 -0.62 -25.68
C ALA A 7 -30.65 0.65 -24.94
N THR A 8 -31.57 1.37 -24.31
CA THR A 8 -31.25 2.49 -23.43
C THR A 8 -30.48 1.97 -22.21
N VAL A 9 -29.17 2.18 -22.18
CA VAL A 9 -28.33 1.87 -21.02
C VAL A 9 -28.65 2.88 -19.92
N LEU A 10 -29.42 2.46 -18.92
CA LEU A 10 -29.69 3.30 -17.75
C LEU A 10 -28.37 3.57 -16.99
N PRO A 11 -28.15 4.81 -16.52
CA PRO A 11 -26.94 5.17 -15.80
C PRO A 11 -26.83 4.34 -14.51
N THR A 12 -25.75 3.58 -14.38
CA THR A 12 -25.48 2.81 -13.16
C THR A 12 -25.19 3.77 -12.02
N LYS A 13 -26.03 3.77 -10.98
CA LYS A 13 -25.82 4.59 -9.77
C LYS A 13 -24.44 4.29 -9.18
N PRO A 14 -23.68 5.32 -8.76
CA PRO A 14 -22.37 5.11 -8.15
C PRO A 14 -22.50 4.20 -6.92
N ARG A 15 -21.67 3.16 -6.85
CA ARG A 15 -21.64 2.20 -5.73
C ARG A 15 -21.22 2.94 -4.45
N HIS A 16 -22.20 3.37 -3.65
CA HIS A 16 -21.94 3.97 -2.35
C HIS A 16 -21.42 2.91 -1.39
N ARG A 17 -20.14 3.00 -1.00
CA ARG A 17 -19.51 2.07 -0.08
C ARG A 17 -19.92 2.41 1.37
N PRO A 18 -20.67 1.55 2.07
CA PRO A 18 -21.15 1.85 3.42
C PRO A 18 -20.02 1.79 4.46
N THR A 19 -20.15 2.62 5.49
CA THR A 19 -19.33 2.57 6.71
C THR A 19 -19.71 1.37 7.57
N LEU A 20 -18.86 1.00 8.54
CA LEU A 20 -19.18 -0.08 9.47
C LEU A 20 -20.43 0.24 10.30
N THR A 21 -20.60 1.49 10.73
CA THR A 21 -21.81 1.94 11.43
C THR A 21 -23.06 1.73 10.59
N GLN A 22 -23.06 2.17 9.33
CA GLN A 22 -24.18 1.97 8.42
C GLN A 22 -24.53 0.48 8.25
N LYS A 23 -23.52 -0.40 8.14
CA LYS A 23 -23.76 -1.85 8.06
C LYS A 23 -24.41 -2.39 9.34
N ILE A 24 -23.92 -1.98 10.50
CA ILE A 24 -24.45 -2.41 11.80
C ILE A 24 -25.91 -1.96 11.95
N ASP A 25 -26.24 -0.72 11.57
CA ASP A 25 -27.60 -0.19 11.68
C ASP A 25 -28.57 -0.91 10.73
N VAL A 26 -28.13 -1.22 9.51
CA VAL A 26 -28.91 -2.00 8.55
C VAL A 26 -29.14 -3.44 9.05
N VAL A 27 -28.12 -4.06 9.64
CA VAL A 27 -28.25 -5.40 10.26
C VAL A 27 -29.26 -5.37 11.41
N ARG A 28 -29.17 -4.37 12.31
CA ARG A 28 -30.11 -4.20 13.42
C ARG A 28 -31.54 -3.95 12.92
N LEU A 29 -31.70 -3.17 11.85
CA LEU A 29 -33.00 -2.92 11.23
C LEU A 29 -33.59 -4.21 10.64
N ALA A 30 -32.77 -5.01 9.95
CA ALA A 30 -33.21 -6.28 9.37
C ALA A 30 -33.65 -7.30 10.44
N GLU A 31 -33.01 -7.30 11.61
CA GLU A 31 -33.37 -8.16 12.75
C GLU A 31 -34.70 -7.79 13.39
N ARG A 32 -35.07 -6.51 13.38
CA ARG A 32 -36.34 -6.01 13.91
C ARG A 32 -37.49 -6.10 12.93
N THR A 33 -37.19 -6.20 11.64
CA THR A 33 -38.17 -6.15 10.56
C THR A 33 -37.97 -7.34 9.62
N THR A 34 -37.48 -7.10 8.40
CA THR A 34 -37.09 -8.11 7.43
C THR A 34 -35.91 -7.59 6.61
N VAL A 35 -35.18 -8.52 5.98
CA VAL A 35 -34.09 -8.19 5.04
C VAL A 35 -34.57 -7.24 3.93
N ARG A 36 -35.75 -7.52 3.36
CA ARG A 36 -36.33 -6.74 2.27
C ARG A 36 -36.67 -5.32 2.71
N HIS A 37 -37.28 -5.17 3.88
CA HIS A 37 -37.59 -3.85 4.43
C HIS A 37 -36.30 -3.05 4.69
N ALA A 38 -35.30 -3.66 5.36
CA ALA A 38 -34.04 -3.00 5.64
C ALA A 38 -33.25 -2.61 4.37
N ALA A 39 -33.29 -3.45 3.34
CA ALA A 39 -32.66 -3.19 2.04
C ALA A 39 -33.27 -1.97 1.34
N VAL A 40 -34.61 -1.91 1.27
CA VAL A 40 -35.34 -0.79 0.67
C VAL A 40 -35.10 0.50 1.45
N THR A 41 -35.26 0.45 2.78
CA THR A 41 -35.11 1.62 3.67
C THR A 41 -33.70 2.21 3.63
N ALA A 42 -32.66 1.36 3.52
CA ALA A 42 -31.28 1.81 3.50
C ALA A 42 -30.69 2.02 2.09
N GLY A 43 -31.44 1.69 1.04
CA GLY A 43 -30.99 1.81 -0.35
C GLY A 43 -29.88 0.82 -0.76
N TYR A 44 -29.83 -0.36 -0.14
CA TYR A 44 -28.86 -1.42 -0.47
C TYR A 44 -29.55 -2.64 -1.10
N SER A 45 -28.78 -3.51 -1.77
CA SER A 45 -29.33 -4.76 -2.28
C SER A 45 -29.62 -5.74 -1.13
N GLU A 46 -30.67 -6.55 -1.25
CA GLU A 46 -30.95 -7.62 -0.28
C GLU A 46 -29.77 -8.58 -0.11
N SER A 47 -29.03 -8.85 -1.20
CA SER A 47 -27.81 -9.68 -1.15
C SER A 47 -26.74 -9.10 -0.22
N SER A 48 -26.56 -7.77 -0.23
CA SER A 48 -25.61 -7.08 0.64
C SER A 48 -26.05 -7.14 2.10
N VAL A 49 -27.35 -6.97 2.36
CA VAL A 49 -27.92 -7.06 3.71
C VAL A 49 -27.74 -8.47 4.28
N ARG A 50 -28.04 -9.52 3.50
CA ARG A 50 -27.82 -10.93 3.91
C ARG A 50 -26.34 -11.21 4.19
N GLU A 51 -25.43 -10.67 3.38
CA GLU A 51 -24.00 -10.79 3.62
C GLU A 51 -23.57 -10.12 4.94
N TRP A 52 -24.09 -8.94 5.26
CA TRP A 52 -23.76 -8.26 6.51
C TRP A 52 -24.37 -8.94 7.73
N ILE A 53 -25.56 -9.54 7.61
CA ILE A 53 -26.14 -10.38 8.66
C ILE A 53 -25.23 -11.59 8.94
N ARG A 54 -24.75 -12.27 7.89
CA ARG A 54 -23.79 -13.38 8.03
C ARG A 54 -22.49 -12.94 8.70
N ASP A 55 -21.99 -11.76 8.34
CA ASP A 55 -20.74 -11.22 8.88
C ASP A 55 -20.95 -10.40 10.18
N LYS A 56 -22.15 -10.42 10.79
CA LYS A 56 -22.52 -9.66 11.99
C LYS A 56 -21.51 -9.80 13.15
N PRO A 57 -21.01 -11.00 13.51
CA PRO A 57 -20.03 -11.14 14.60
C PRO A 57 -18.75 -10.34 14.34
N SER A 58 -18.25 -10.35 13.10
CA SER A 58 -17.07 -9.59 12.67
C SER A 58 -17.31 -8.07 12.70
N LEU A 59 -18.52 -7.63 12.30
CA LEU A 59 -18.92 -6.22 12.33
C LEU A 59 -19.00 -5.69 13.77
N LEU A 60 -19.57 -6.46 14.70
CA LEU A 60 -19.72 -6.06 16.10
C LEU A 60 -18.41 -6.15 16.89
N GLY A 61 -17.58 -7.16 16.62
CA GLY A 61 -16.28 -7.37 17.28
C GLY A 61 -15.16 -6.43 16.82
N PHE A 62 -15.41 -5.51 15.89
CA PHE A 62 -14.39 -4.58 15.41
C PHE A 62 -14.10 -3.47 16.45
N GLN A 63 -12.88 -3.48 16.99
CA GLN A 63 -12.39 -2.54 18.02
C GLN A 63 -11.87 -1.20 17.49
N GLY A 64 -11.77 -1.01 16.16
CA GLY A 64 -11.30 0.24 15.56
C GLY A 64 -12.42 1.24 15.24
N SER A 65 -12.07 2.38 14.63
CA SER A 65 -13.05 3.40 14.23
C SER A 65 -14.10 2.88 13.23
N LYS A 66 -15.38 2.96 13.63
CA LYS A 66 -16.55 2.47 12.87
C LYS A 66 -17.02 3.43 11.77
N THR A 67 -16.48 4.65 11.72
CA THR A 67 -16.71 5.61 10.63
C THR A 67 -15.98 5.21 9.34
N ARG A 68 -15.03 4.26 9.42
CA ARG A 68 -14.24 3.82 8.26
C ARG A 68 -15.05 2.91 7.33
N LYS A 69 -14.89 3.13 6.02
CA LYS A 69 -15.42 2.27 4.95
C LYS A 69 -14.60 0.97 4.89
N LYS A 70 -15.05 -0.08 5.58
CA LYS A 70 -14.39 -1.41 5.62
C LYS A 70 -15.30 -2.51 5.07
N ASN A 71 -14.72 -3.50 4.41
CA ASN A 71 -15.45 -4.73 4.08
C ASN A 71 -15.65 -5.54 5.37
N ALA A 72 -16.80 -6.20 5.51
CA ALA A 72 -17.18 -6.92 6.74
C ALA A 72 -16.27 -8.13 6.99
N ARG A 73 -15.79 -8.75 5.90
CA ARG A 73 -14.66 -9.66 5.92
C ARG A 73 -13.33 -8.91 5.92
N PRO A 74 -12.33 -9.41 6.66
CA PRO A 74 -10.96 -9.20 6.26
C PRO A 74 -10.80 -9.91 4.91
N THR A 75 -10.95 -9.17 3.82
CA THR A 75 -10.32 -9.58 2.58
C THR A 75 -8.83 -9.36 2.79
N GLY A 76 -8.21 -10.21 3.60
CA GLY A 76 -6.79 -10.51 3.48
C GLY A 76 -6.67 -11.15 2.11
N ALA A 77 -6.62 -10.33 1.06
CA ALA A 77 -6.35 -10.82 -0.27
C ALA A 77 -5.05 -11.61 -0.13
N LYS A 78 -5.12 -12.93 -0.32
CA LYS A 78 -3.93 -13.75 -0.38
C LYS A 78 -2.97 -13.04 -1.32
N PRO A 79 -1.71 -12.79 -0.93
CA PRO A 79 -0.77 -12.12 -1.80
C PRO A 79 -0.75 -12.89 -3.13
N ILE A 80 -1.06 -12.19 -4.22
CA ILE A 80 -1.11 -12.78 -5.57
C ILE A 80 0.28 -13.31 -5.95
N ILE A 81 1.31 -12.59 -5.48
CA ILE A 81 2.71 -12.92 -5.69
C ILE A 81 3.16 -13.94 -4.64
N PRO A 82 3.77 -15.06 -5.03
CA PRO A 82 4.32 -16.05 -4.12
C PRO A 82 5.49 -15.47 -3.33
N ASP A 83 5.73 -16.00 -2.11
CA ASP A 83 6.82 -15.61 -1.21
C ASP A 83 6.95 -14.08 -1.03
N SER A 84 5.80 -13.41 -0.93
CA SER A 84 5.73 -11.94 -0.87
C SER A 84 6.57 -11.34 0.26
N ALA A 85 6.69 -12.02 1.41
CA ALA A 85 7.52 -11.55 2.52
C ALA A 85 9.01 -11.57 2.16
N ASP A 86 9.48 -12.66 1.56
CA ASP A 86 10.88 -12.83 1.17
C ASP A 86 11.23 -11.91 0.02
N LEU A 87 10.32 -11.70 -0.93
CA LEU A 87 10.48 -10.70 -1.98
C LEU A 87 10.64 -9.29 -1.37
N VAL A 88 9.87 -8.93 -0.34
CA VAL A 88 10.05 -7.64 0.35
C VAL A 88 11.42 -7.55 1.01
N THR A 89 11.89 -8.61 1.66
CA THR A 89 13.23 -8.66 2.28
C THR A 89 14.30 -8.43 1.23
N TYR A 90 14.26 -9.18 0.12
CA TYR A 90 15.18 -9.03 -1.01
C TYR A 90 15.18 -7.60 -1.58
N LEU A 91 14.01 -6.96 -1.73
CA LEU A 91 13.94 -5.59 -2.20
C LEU A 91 14.51 -4.57 -1.19
N LYS A 92 14.45 -4.86 0.12
CA LYS A 92 15.11 -4.05 1.15
C LYS A 92 16.63 -4.24 1.14
N ASP A 93 17.12 -5.46 0.87
CA ASP A 93 18.56 -5.72 0.69
C ASP A 93 19.13 -4.92 -0.47
N LEU A 94 18.45 -4.92 -1.62
CA LEU A 94 18.86 -4.09 -2.76
C LEU A 94 18.98 -2.62 -2.38
N ARG A 95 18.05 -2.09 -1.57
CA ARG A 95 18.15 -0.71 -1.07
C ARG A 95 19.32 -0.49 -0.11
N ARG A 96 19.64 -1.46 0.74
CA ARG A 96 20.82 -1.40 1.63
C ARG A 96 22.13 -1.36 0.82
N GLU A 97 22.16 -2.08 -0.29
CA GLU A 97 23.28 -2.09 -1.24
C GLU A 97 23.25 -0.91 -2.23
N GLU A 98 22.42 0.12 -1.97
CA GLU A 98 22.28 1.31 -2.82
C GLU A 98 21.82 1.02 -4.27
N LYS A 99 21.21 -0.15 -4.51
CA LYS A 99 20.68 -0.55 -5.82
C LYS A 99 19.26 -0.05 -6.01
N ALA A 100 18.99 0.42 -7.24
CA ALA A 100 17.65 0.78 -7.64
C ALA A 100 16.74 -0.46 -7.71
N VAL A 101 15.62 -0.42 -6.98
CA VAL A 101 14.59 -1.47 -7.06
C VAL A 101 13.83 -1.34 -8.39
N THR A 102 13.77 -2.43 -9.16
CA THR A 102 13.10 -2.45 -10.46
C THR A 102 12.24 -3.70 -10.62
N SER A 103 11.31 -3.69 -11.59
CA SER A 103 10.56 -4.89 -11.97
C SER A 103 11.44 -6.05 -12.44
N SER A 104 12.65 -5.77 -12.95
CA SER A 104 13.62 -6.80 -13.33
C SER A 104 14.10 -7.58 -12.12
N HIS A 105 14.50 -6.89 -11.04
CA HIS A 105 14.92 -7.53 -9.79
C HIS A 105 13.82 -8.43 -9.20
N MET A 106 12.57 -7.93 -9.17
CA MET A 106 11.43 -8.73 -8.71
C MET A 106 11.19 -9.95 -9.61
N MET A 107 11.35 -9.80 -10.92
CA MET A 107 11.20 -10.91 -11.86
C MET A 107 12.32 -11.94 -11.68
N GLN A 108 13.57 -11.52 -11.46
CA GLN A 108 14.70 -12.42 -11.20
C GLN A 108 14.46 -13.25 -9.93
N PHE A 109 14.03 -12.61 -8.83
CA PHE A 109 13.67 -13.31 -7.60
C PHE A 109 12.61 -14.39 -7.85
N LEU A 110 11.53 -14.03 -8.55
CA LEU A 110 10.45 -14.96 -8.84
C LEU A 110 10.86 -16.09 -9.80
N ARG A 111 11.79 -15.85 -10.73
CA ARG A 111 12.27 -16.89 -11.65
C ARG A 111 13.03 -18.02 -10.94
N ALA A 112 13.61 -17.76 -9.78
CA ALA A 112 14.41 -18.74 -9.05
C ALA A 112 13.57 -19.91 -8.49
N GLY A 113 12.29 -19.69 -8.17
CA GLY A 113 11.42 -20.73 -7.59
C GLY A 113 9.98 -20.75 -8.11
N HIS A 114 9.56 -19.72 -8.85
CA HIS A 114 8.16 -19.47 -9.22
C HIS A 114 7.97 -19.27 -10.72
N MET A 115 8.83 -19.87 -11.55
CA MET A 115 8.75 -19.75 -13.01
C MET A 115 7.42 -20.26 -13.58
N ALA A 116 6.91 -21.39 -13.06
CA ALA A 116 5.60 -21.93 -13.46
C ALA A 116 4.46 -20.95 -13.14
N TRP A 117 4.52 -20.30 -11.97
CA TRP A 117 3.55 -19.28 -11.58
C TRP A 117 3.62 -18.04 -12.50
N ILE A 118 4.83 -17.60 -12.88
CA ILE A 118 4.99 -16.49 -13.85
C ILE A 118 4.31 -16.83 -15.18
N GLN A 119 4.53 -18.05 -15.69
CA GLN A 119 3.95 -18.49 -16.96
C GLN A 119 2.42 -18.57 -16.89
N ASP A 120 1.87 -19.19 -15.86
CA ASP A 120 0.42 -19.29 -15.65
C ASP A 120 -0.22 -17.90 -15.50
N TYR A 121 0.40 -17.02 -14.71
CA TYR A 121 -0.08 -15.65 -14.54
C TYR A 121 -0.11 -14.88 -15.87
N MET A 122 0.92 -15.04 -16.71
CA MET A 122 0.95 -14.39 -18.02
C MET A 122 -0.05 -14.99 -19.00
N ALA A 123 -0.26 -16.31 -18.98
CA ALA A 123 -1.20 -17.01 -19.86
C ALA A 123 -2.66 -16.63 -19.60
N THR A 124 -3.01 -16.33 -18.35
CA THR A 124 -4.39 -15.98 -17.94
C THR A 124 -4.77 -14.51 -18.17
N ARG A 125 -3.95 -13.73 -18.89
CA ARG A 125 -4.14 -12.28 -19.09
C ARG A 125 -4.02 -11.89 -20.56
N ALA A 126 -4.89 -10.98 -21.00
CA ALA A 126 -4.91 -10.48 -22.38
C ALA A 126 -3.58 -9.84 -22.82
N SER A 127 -2.83 -9.25 -21.88
CA SER A 127 -1.46 -8.79 -22.11
C SER A 127 -0.57 -9.30 -20.98
N GLY A 128 -0.16 -10.57 -21.07
CA GLY A 128 0.54 -11.30 -20.00
C GLY A 128 1.70 -10.53 -19.39
N TYR A 129 2.71 -10.21 -20.20
CA TYR A 129 3.91 -9.52 -19.74
C TYR A 129 3.63 -8.14 -19.14
N ASN A 130 2.84 -7.30 -19.80
CA ASN A 130 2.49 -5.97 -19.28
C ASN A 130 1.66 -6.05 -17.99
N SER A 131 0.78 -7.05 -17.89
CA SER A 131 -0.03 -7.30 -16.69
C SER A 131 0.85 -7.73 -15.51
N LEU A 132 1.91 -8.51 -15.78
CA LEU A 132 2.91 -8.88 -14.79
C LEU A 132 3.71 -7.66 -14.33
N LEU A 133 4.23 -6.85 -15.25
CA LEU A 133 4.96 -5.63 -14.89
C LEU A 133 4.12 -4.69 -14.02
N ARG A 134 2.84 -4.48 -14.36
CA ARG A 134 1.91 -3.66 -13.56
C ARG A 134 1.63 -4.27 -12.19
N LEU A 135 1.57 -5.59 -12.08
CA LEU A 135 1.42 -6.28 -10.79
C LEU A 135 2.65 -6.02 -9.90
N LEU A 136 3.86 -6.18 -10.46
CA LEU A 136 5.12 -5.96 -9.75
C LEU A 136 5.29 -4.48 -9.32
N GLN A 137 4.91 -3.53 -10.17
CA GLN A 137 4.91 -2.11 -9.83
C GLN A 137 3.97 -1.81 -8.66
N LYS A 138 2.72 -2.29 -8.72
CA LYS A 138 1.75 -2.12 -7.63
C LYS A 138 2.20 -2.77 -6.32
N PHE A 139 2.93 -3.89 -6.42
CA PHE A 139 3.54 -4.53 -5.26
C PHE A 139 4.59 -3.63 -4.63
N ALA A 140 5.55 -3.14 -5.42
CA ALA A 140 6.57 -2.20 -4.97
C ALA A 140 5.95 -0.96 -4.31
N ASP A 141 4.96 -0.34 -4.96
CA ASP A 141 4.26 0.83 -4.44
C ASP A 141 3.57 0.55 -3.08
N ARG A 142 2.89 -0.60 -2.96
CA ARG A 142 2.21 -1.01 -1.73
C ARG A 142 3.17 -1.19 -0.55
N HIS A 143 4.41 -1.59 -0.83
CA HIS A 143 5.44 -1.81 0.17
C HIS A 143 6.35 -0.59 0.41
N GLY A 144 5.99 0.58 -0.13
CA GLY A 144 6.73 1.83 0.11
C GLY A 144 8.02 1.93 -0.71
N PHE A 145 8.15 1.12 -1.76
CA PHE A 145 9.27 1.25 -2.69
C PHE A 145 8.97 2.39 -3.69
N SER A 146 9.18 3.63 -3.24
CA SER A 146 9.12 4.81 -4.10
C SER A 146 10.26 4.84 -5.13
N LYS A 147 9.99 5.49 -6.27
CA LYS A 147 11.02 5.86 -7.23
C LYS A 147 11.95 6.89 -6.57
N GLN A 148 13.22 6.53 -6.41
CA GLN A 148 14.24 7.50 -6.02
C GLN A 148 14.76 8.19 -7.28
N ARG A 149 14.81 9.52 -7.28
CA ARG A 149 15.53 10.25 -8.32
C ARG A 149 17.01 9.97 -8.10
N VAL A 150 17.74 9.66 -9.17
CA VAL A 150 19.19 9.52 -9.10
C VAL A 150 19.74 10.85 -8.60
N CYS A 151 20.22 10.85 -7.36
CA CYS A 151 21.03 11.94 -6.83
C CYS A 151 22.48 11.59 -7.13
N ARG A 152 23.23 12.53 -7.71
CA ARG A 152 24.66 12.36 -7.92
C ARG A 152 25.36 12.45 -6.56
N GLN A 153 25.37 11.35 -5.82
CA GLN A 153 26.17 11.24 -4.60
C GLN A 153 27.64 11.05 -4.99
N LYS A 154 28.55 11.70 -4.27
CA LYS A 154 30.00 11.64 -4.53
C LYS A 154 30.68 10.44 -3.86
N LYS A 155 30.02 9.81 -2.88
CA LYS A 155 30.52 8.72 -2.04
C LYS A 155 29.38 7.75 -1.70
N THR A 156 29.69 6.47 -1.50
CA THR A 156 28.71 5.46 -1.07
C THR A 156 28.34 5.67 0.40
N GLN A 157 27.18 5.15 0.82
CA GLN A 157 26.80 5.15 2.24
C GLN A 157 27.84 4.46 3.11
N GLN A 158 28.45 3.38 2.61
CA GLN A 158 29.52 2.66 3.30
C GLN A 158 30.74 3.58 3.52
N ASP A 159 31.20 4.29 2.50
CA ASP A 159 32.32 5.22 2.62
C ASP A 159 32.02 6.34 3.63
N LEU A 160 30.78 6.83 3.67
CA LEU A 160 30.34 7.86 4.61
C LEU A 160 30.33 7.35 6.05
N GLU A 161 29.84 6.13 6.26
CA GLU A 161 29.84 5.48 7.57
C GLU A 161 31.25 5.20 8.07
N GLU A 162 32.13 4.71 7.20
CA GLU A 162 33.55 4.51 7.51
C GLU A 162 34.24 5.82 7.86
N THR A 163 34.04 6.87 7.05
CA THR A 163 34.58 8.22 7.32
C THR A 163 34.10 8.75 8.67
N ARG A 164 32.80 8.58 8.98
CA ARG A 164 32.21 9.01 10.26
C ARG A 164 32.81 8.25 11.45
N LEU A 165 32.98 6.94 11.33
CA LEU A 165 33.58 6.09 12.36
C LEU A 165 35.04 6.44 12.60
N ALA A 166 35.81 6.61 11.51
CA ALA A 166 37.23 6.99 11.59
C ALA A 166 37.40 8.35 12.26
N PHE A 167 36.60 9.34 11.86
CA PHE A 167 36.60 10.66 12.48
C PHE A 167 36.22 10.59 13.97
N GLY A 168 35.15 9.87 14.33
CA GLY A 168 34.73 9.73 15.72
C GLY A 168 35.82 9.11 16.60
N LYS A 169 36.50 8.06 16.11
CA LYS A 169 37.64 7.46 16.81
C LYS A 169 38.77 8.46 17.02
N GLN A 170 39.15 9.20 15.98
CA GLN A 170 40.21 10.19 16.05
C GLN A 170 39.86 11.32 17.03
N PHE A 171 38.66 11.87 16.93
CA PHE A 171 38.19 12.95 17.79
C PHE A 171 38.25 12.58 19.28
N HIS A 172 37.75 11.40 19.65
CA HIS A 172 37.77 10.93 21.04
C HIS A 172 39.18 10.57 21.53
N ALA A 173 40.10 10.18 20.64
CA ALA A 173 41.50 9.97 21.01
C ALA A 173 42.21 11.31 21.29
N ASP A 174 41.95 12.34 20.49
CA ASP A 174 42.56 13.67 20.63
C ASP A 174 41.94 14.49 21.78
N HIS A 175 40.68 14.18 22.15
CA HIS A 175 39.91 14.93 23.14
C HIS A 175 39.26 14.00 24.18
N PRO A 176 40.04 13.29 25.02
CA PRO A 176 39.52 12.27 25.95
C PRO A 176 38.63 12.86 27.05
N ASP A 177 38.86 14.12 27.43
CA ASP A 177 38.14 14.80 28.52
C ASP A 177 36.87 15.51 28.06
N VAL A 178 36.60 15.54 26.75
CA VAL A 178 35.38 16.17 26.22
C VAL A 178 34.20 15.27 26.52
N ALA A 179 33.43 15.66 27.52
CA ALA A 179 32.17 15.02 27.86
C ALA A 179 31.11 15.30 26.77
N LEU A 180 30.24 14.31 26.51
CA LEU A 180 29.21 14.40 25.48
C LEU A 180 28.21 15.54 25.71
N ASP A 181 28.02 15.96 26.96
CA ASP A 181 27.15 17.07 27.35
C ASP A 181 27.66 18.45 26.91
N CYS A 182 28.93 18.53 26.49
CA CYS A 182 29.56 19.75 25.99
C CYS A 182 29.66 19.77 24.45
N LEU A 183 29.16 18.75 23.75
CA LEU A 183 29.20 18.66 22.30
C LEU A 183 27.92 19.24 21.68
N TYR A 184 28.05 20.41 21.06
CA TYR A 184 26.95 21.08 20.39
C TYR A 184 27.09 20.94 18.87
N ASN A 185 26.02 20.52 18.19
CA ASN A 185 25.95 20.59 16.74
C ASN A 185 25.78 22.06 16.33
N ALA A 186 26.64 22.54 15.46
CA ALA A 186 26.49 23.81 14.77
C ALA A 186 26.37 23.54 13.26
N ASP A 187 25.16 23.61 12.73
CA ASP A 187 24.90 23.56 11.30
C ASP A 187 24.03 24.74 10.86
N GLU A 188 24.33 25.33 9.71
CA GLU A 188 23.52 26.39 9.12
C GLU A 188 22.23 25.79 8.55
N THR A 189 21.12 25.99 9.26
CA THR A 189 19.80 25.74 8.69
C THR A 189 19.41 26.92 7.82
N GLY A 190 19.39 26.73 6.49
CA GLY A 190 18.93 27.76 5.55
C GLY A 190 17.46 28.14 5.82
N ILE A 191 17.23 29.37 6.27
CA ILE A 191 15.88 29.91 6.48
C ILE A 191 15.35 30.36 5.11
N GLN A 192 14.37 29.64 4.57
CA GLN A 192 13.69 30.07 3.36
C GLN A 192 12.56 31.05 3.73
N TYR A 193 12.82 32.34 3.56
CA TYR A 193 11.78 33.35 3.65
C TYR A 193 10.78 33.16 2.49
N MET A 194 9.60 32.61 2.80
CA MET A 194 8.47 32.60 1.87
C MET A 194 8.01 34.05 1.68
N CYS A 195 8.50 34.70 0.64
CA CYS A 195 7.99 36.01 0.25
C CYS A 195 6.51 35.83 -0.12
N PRO A 196 5.56 36.54 0.52
CA PRO A 196 4.15 36.45 0.13
C PRO A 196 4.04 36.83 -1.33
N SER A 197 3.37 36.01 -2.13
CA SER A 197 3.05 36.37 -3.50
C SER A 197 2.27 37.69 -3.43
N THR A 198 2.85 38.75 -3.98
CA THR A 198 2.17 40.04 -4.11
C THR A 198 0.83 39.80 -4.79
N ILE A 199 -0.24 40.26 -4.13
CA ILE A 199 -1.64 40.17 -4.58
C ILE A 199 -1.81 40.83 -5.95
#